data_AF-A0A9D9DHF6-F1
#
_entry.id   AF-A0A9D9DHF6-F1
#
_cell.length_a   1.000
_cell.length_b   1.000
_cell.length_c   1.000
_cell.angle_alpha   90.00
_cell.angle_beta   90.00
_cell.angle_gamma   90.00
#
_symmetry.space_group_name_H-M   'P 1'
#
loop_
_entity.id
_entity.type
_entity.pdbx_description
1 polymer ?
#
loop_
_entity_poly.entity_id
_entity_poly.type
_entity_poly.pdbx_seq_one_letter_code
_entity_poly.pdbx_strand_id
1 'polypeptide(L)'
;MEIANVVSVISNSNTKKFRVKFEDGTTEVMRLFVYTAECVCQYRYKSVRFGYPISVEKWVSIKPINGADVNTKVKNFMQNVVKYLNESGLWVDIKESFEKILAQGDDYLNHVLSLDWSEQRKYMNETIGTTFHVDSIVRSALKGIVSINYERYDKDYIRERAKNAIKNNESYSHSWRKGYDNSIEFRLCDDGKKRGWYSEEFKNCGNGHYYLALDERRAIFCEDD
;
A
#
# COMPACT_ATOMS: atom_id res chain seq x y z
N MET A 1 -4.41 -9.03 -35.48
CA MET A 1 -4.56 -10.32 -34.75
C MET A 1 -6.01 -10.79 -34.81
N GLU A 2 -6.29 -12.10 -34.83
CA GLU A 2 -7.68 -12.61 -34.83
C GLU A 2 -8.43 -12.28 -33.53
N ILE A 3 -9.68 -11.84 -33.65
CA ILE A 3 -10.51 -11.42 -32.51
C ILE A 3 -10.78 -12.57 -31.53
N ALA A 4 -10.94 -13.79 -32.03
CA ALA A 4 -11.15 -14.98 -31.20
C ALA A 4 -9.97 -15.22 -30.23
N ASN A 5 -8.73 -15.02 -30.71
CA ASN A 5 -7.53 -15.14 -29.86
C ASN A 5 -7.49 -14.05 -28.80
N VAL A 6 -7.87 -12.81 -29.15
CA VAL A 6 -7.96 -11.70 -28.20
C VAL A 6 -8.99 -11.99 -27.11
N VAL A 7 -10.19 -12.40 -27.51
CA VAL A 7 -11.30 -12.74 -26.61
C VAL A 7 -10.92 -13.87 -25.66
N SER A 8 -10.25 -14.90 -26.16
CA SER A 8 -9.74 -16.01 -25.34
C SER A 8 -8.74 -15.52 -24.28
N VAL A 9 -7.75 -14.70 -24.65
CA VAL A 9 -6.77 -14.16 -23.70
C VAL A 9 -7.43 -13.30 -22.63
N ILE A 10 -8.39 -12.44 -23.00
CA ILE A 10 -9.08 -11.57 -22.06
C ILE A 10 -9.97 -12.38 -21.11
N SER A 11 -10.75 -13.33 -21.65
CA SER A 11 -11.71 -14.12 -20.86
C SER A 11 -11.04 -15.07 -19.88
N ASN A 12 -9.86 -15.60 -20.24
CA ASN A 12 -9.09 -16.50 -19.38
C ASN A 12 -8.16 -15.77 -18.39
N SER A 13 -8.22 -14.44 -18.32
CA SER A 13 -7.36 -13.64 -17.46
C SER A 13 -8.05 -13.20 -16.17
N ASN A 14 -7.33 -13.29 -15.05
CA ASN A 14 -7.76 -12.73 -13.75
C ASN A 14 -7.51 -11.21 -13.64
N THR A 15 -7.02 -10.56 -14.69
CA THR A 15 -6.79 -9.11 -14.73
C THR A 15 -7.62 -8.44 -15.82
N LYS A 16 -7.94 -7.16 -15.59
CA LYS A 16 -8.54 -6.30 -16.61
C LYS A 16 -7.50 -5.47 -17.36
N LYS A 17 -6.23 -5.52 -16.97
CA LYS A 17 -5.14 -4.72 -17.56
C LYS A 17 -4.30 -5.57 -18.50
N PHE A 18 -4.04 -5.06 -19.69
CA PHE A 18 -3.30 -5.77 -20.73
C PHE A 18 -2.27 -4.84 -21.37
N ARG A 19 -1.11 -5.39 -21.72
CA ARG A 19 -0.12 -4.73 -22.57
C ARG A 19 -0.39 -5.16 -24.00
N VAL A 20 -0.69 -4.21 -24.87
CA VAL A 20 -0.98 -4.43 -26.29
C VAL A 20 0.17 -3.86 -27.10
N LYS A 21 0.74 -4.65 -28.01
CA LYS A 21 1.72 -4.19 -28.99
C LYS A 21 1.03 -4.03 -30.34
N PHE A 22 1.25 -2.90 -31.00
CA PHE A 22 0.69 -2.56 -32.31
C PHE A 22 1.67 -2.82 -33.45
N GLU A 23 1.16 -2.86 -34.68
CA GLU A 23 1.94 -3.06 -35.90
C GLU A 23 2.99 -1.97 -36.14
N ASP A 24 2.69 -0.73 -35.74
CA ASP A 24 3.64 0.39 -35.79
C ASP A 24 4.77 0.29 -34.74
N GLY A 25 4.80 -0.78 -33.96
CA GLY A 25 5.77 -1.03 -32.91
C GLY A 25 5.43 -0.40 -31.57
N THR A 26 4.41 0.46 -31.49
CA THR A 26 3.99 1.08 -30.23
C THR A 26 3.43 0.04 -29.26
N THR A 27 3.50 0.35 -27.97
CA THR A 27 2.98 -0.51 -26.90
C THR A 27 2.17 0.33 -25.94
N GLU A 28 0.93 -0.08 -25.70
CA GLU A 28 0.03 0.60 -24.76
C GLU A 28 -0.46 -0.33 -23.66
N VAL A 29 -0.79 0.26 -22.51
CA VAL A 29 -1.45 -0.43 -21.40
C VAL A 29 -2.93 -0.09 -21.41
N MET A 30 -3.76 -1.07 -21.74
CA MET A 30 -5.20 -0.92 -21.88
C MET A 30 -5.94 -1.69 -20.79
N ARG A 31 -7.13 -1.18 -20.41
CA ARG A 31 -8.07 -1.92 -19.58
C ARG A 31 -9.18 -2.47 -20.47
N LEU A 32 -9.26 -3.79 -20.63
CA LEU A 32 -10.10 -4.42 -21.63
C LEU A 32 -11.17 -5.32 -20.99
N PHE A 33 -12.28 -5.53 -21.70
CA PHE A 33 -13.29 -6.54 -21.40
C PHE A 33 -13.94 -7.04 -22.68
N VAL A 34 -14.50 -8.24 -22.61
CA VAL A 34 -15.29 -8.83 -23.69
C VAL A 34 -16.75 -8.46 -23.45
N TYR A 35 -17.39 -7.83 -24.43
CA TYR A 35 -18.84 -7.57 -24.40
C TYR A 35 -19.60 -8.70 -25.09
N THR A 36 -19.11 -9.15 -26.25
CA THR A 36 -19.58 -10.34 -26.98
C THR A 36 -18.38 -11.07 -27.59
N ALA A 37 -18.58 -12.27 -28.13
CA ALA A 37 -17.53 -13.05 -28.80
C ALA A 37 -16.81 -12.30 -29.95
N GLU A 38 -17.43 -11.26 -30.50
CA GLU A 38 -16.91 -10.44 -31.60
C GLU A 38 -16.67 -8.98 -31.19
N CYS A 39 -16.80 -8.65 -29.90
CA CYS A 39 -16.69 -7.27 -29.43
C CYS A 39 -15.81 -7.18 -28.19
N VAL A 40 -14.61 -6.63 -28.39
CA VAL A 40 -13.69 -6.22 -27.33
C VAL A 40 -13.86 -4.75 -27.07
N CYS A 41 -13.95 -4.37 -25.80
CA CYS A 41 -14.14 -3.01 -25.35
C CYS A 41 -13.00 -2.56 -24.44
N GLN A 42 -12.66 -1.27 -24.49
CA GLN A 42 -11.76 -0.62 -23.55
C GLN A 42 -12.57 0.14 -22.49
N TYR A 43 -12.26 -0.07 -21.22
CA TYR A 43 -12.86 0.73 -20.14
C TYR A 43 -12.48 2.20 -20.26
N ARG A 44 -13.45 3.09 -20.03
CA ARG A 44 -13.19 4.52 -19.87
C ARG A 44 -12.24 4.77 -18.69
N TYR A 45 -11.45 5.83 -18.74
CA TYR A 45 -10.58 6.24 -17.63
C TYR A 45 -11.36 6.27 -16.30
N LYS A 46 -10.80 5.61 -15.27
CA LYS A 46 -11.41 5.40 -13.92
C LYS A 46 -12.76 4.67 -13.88
N SER A 47 -13.31 4.23 -15.00
CA SER A 47 -14.55 3.45 -15.04
C SER A 47 -14.31 1.97 -14.73
N VAL A 48 -15.27 1.33 -14.07
CA VAL A 48 -15.31 -0.13 -13.85
C VAL A 48 -16.52 -0.80 -14.48
N ARG A 49 -17.44 -0.01 -15.07
CA ARG A 49 -18.71 -0.48 -15.65
C ARG A 49 -18.84 -0.16 -17.15
N PHE A 50 -18.34 0.99 -17.56
CA PHE A 50 -18.53 1.52 -18.91
C PHE A 50 -17.22 1.59 -19.70
N GLY A 51 -17.33 1.39 -21.01
CA GLY A 51 -16.23 1.46 -21.97
C GLY A 51 -16.75 1.69 -23.39
N TYR A 52 -15.86 1.59 -24.36
CA TYR A 52 -16.16 1.72 -25.78
C TYR A 52 -15.55 0.56 -26.57
N PRO A 53 -16.19 0.11 -27.67
CA PRO A 53 -15.62 -0.88 -28.57
C PRO A 53 -14.26 -0.43 -29.12
N ILE A 54 -13.35 -1.37 -29.33
CA ILE A 54 -12.03 -1.11 -29.93
C ILE A 54 -11.73 -2.14 -31.02
N SER A 55 -11.14 -1.67 -32.12
CA SER A 55 -10.64 -2.57 -33.18
C SER A 55 -9.32 -3.21 -32.76
N VAL A 56 -9.22 -4.51 -33.00
CA VAL A 56 -8.05 -5.35 -32.66
C VAL A 56 -7.18 -5.69 -33.87
N GLU A 57 -7.54 -5.18 -35.06
CA GLU A 57 -6.91 -5.52 -36.33
C GLU A 57 -5.40 -5.24 -36.30
N LYS A 58 -5.04 -4.02 -35.87
CA LYS A 58 -3.65 -3.52 -35.78
C LYS A 58 -2.85 -4.09 -34.61
N TRP A 59 -3.41 -5.02 -33.84
CA TRP A 59 -2.71 -5.61 -32.70
C TRP A 59 -1.81 -6.74 -33.18
N VAL A 60 -0.56 -6.69 -32.73
CA VAL A 60 0.46 -7.74 -32.93
C VAL A 60 0.45 -8.72 -31.77
N SER A 61 0.30 -8.23 -30.54
CA SER A 61 0.22 -9.10 -29.36
C SER A 61 -0.54 -8.46 -28.21
N ILE A 62 -1.08 -9.31 -27.35
CA ILE A 62 -1.73 -8.94 -26.09
C ILE A 62 -1.16 -9.81 -24.98
N LYS A 63 -0.77 -9.21 -23.85
CA LYS A 63 -0.34 -9.94 -22.65
C LYS A 63 -1.08 -9.42 -21.42
N PRO A 64 -1.64 -10.30 -20.57
CA PRO A 64 -2.23 -9.88 -19.31
C PRO A 64 -1.15 -9.27 -18.43
N ILE A 65 -1.47 -8.12 -17.83
CA ILE A 65 -0.67 -7.51 -16.77
C ILE A 65 -1.30 -7.98 -15.47
N ASN A 66 -0.86 -9.15 -15.02
CA ASN A 66 -1.19 -9.61 -13.69
C ASN A 66 -0.65 -8.60 -12.69
N GLY A 67 -1.46 -8.29 -11.66
CA GLY A 67 -0.92 -7.58 -10.51
C GLY A 67 0.25 -8.38 -9.94
N ALA A 68 1.20 -7.70 -9.31
CA ALA A 68 2.16 -8.35 -8.44
C ALA A 68 1.40 -9.31 -7.51
N ASP A 69 1.93 -10.53 -7.33
CA ASP A 69 1.41 -11.46 -6.35
C ASP A 69 1.46 -10.84 -4.94
N VAL A 70 0.72 -11.45 -4.00
CA VAL A 70 0.61 -10.93 -2.64
C VAL A 70 2.00 -10.81 -1.99
N ASN A 71 2.87 -11.80 -2.20
CA ASN A 71 4.24 -11.78 -1.70
C ASN A 71 5.01 -10.54 -2.17
N THR A 72 5.04 -10.29 -3.48
CA THR A 72 5.71 -9.15 -4.10
C THR A 72 5.15 -7.83 -3.59
N LYS A 73 3.82 -7.72 -3.41
CA LYS A 73 3.19 -6.52 -2.84
C LYS A 73 3.61 -6.28 -1.39
N VAL A 74 3.55 -7.32 -0.56
CA VAL A 74 3.92 -7.25 0.86
C VAL A 74 5.40 -6.94 1.00
N LYS A 75 6.27 -7.61 0.23
CA LYS A 75 7.71 -7.34 0.19
C LYS A 75 8.01 -5.90 -0.18
N ASN A 76 7.42 -5.38 -1.26
CA ASN A 76 7.58 -3.99 -1.67
C ASN A 76 7.06 -3.01 -0.61
N PHE A 77 5.95 -3.33 0.07
CA PHE A 77 5.45 -2.55 1.19
C PHE A 77 6.47 -2.49 2.33
N MET A 78 6.98 -3.64 2.78
CA MET A 78 7.97 -3.74 3.86
C MET A 78 9.26 -2.97 3.53
N GLN A 79 9.77 -3.10 2.30
CA GLN A 79 10.95 -2.37 1.84
C GLN A 79 10.74 -0.85 1.88
N ASN A 80 9.56 -0.37 1.47
CA ASN A 80 9.23 1.05 1.55
C ASN A 80 9.09 1.52 3.01
N VAL A 81 8.49 0.72 3.89
CA VAL A 81 8.42 1.03 5.32
C VAL A 81 9.82 1.17 5.91
N VAL A 82 10.70 0.19 5.68
CA VAL A 82 12.10 0.24 6.14
C VAL A 82 12.80 1.49 5.62
N LYS A 83 12.63 1.81 4.33
CA LYS A 83 13.19 3.03 3.74
C LYS A 83 12.74 4.29 4.50
N TYR A 84 11.44 4.48 4.71
CA TYR A 84 10.92 5.70 5.35
C TYR A 84 11.30 5.77 6.84
N LEU A 85 11.28 4.65 7.56
CA LEU A 85 11.75 4.61 8.95
C LEU A 85 13.26 4.86 9.06
N ASN A 86 14.05 4.41 8.09
CA ASN A 86 15.47 4.74 8.02
C ASN A 86 15.73 6.23 7.76
N GLU A 87 14.92 6.86 6.92
CA GLU A 87 15.00 8.30 6.63
C GLU A 87 14.55 9.17 7.82
N SER A 88 13.50 8.77 8.54
CA SER A 88 12.94 9.56 9.65
C SER A 88 13.60 9.26 11.01
N GLY A 89 14.13 8.05 11.20
CA GLY A 89 14.59 7.56 12.49
C GLY A 89 13.46 7.24 13.48
N LEU A 90 12.20 7.24 13.03
CA LEU A 90 11.06 6.80 13.84
C LEU A 90 11.03 5.27 13.92
N TRP A 91 10.43 4.74 15.00
CA TRP A 91 10.06 3.33 15.13
C TRP A 91 11.20 2.34 14.82
N VAL A 92 12.38 2.57 15.41
CA VAL A 92 13.59 1.76 15.13
C VAL A 92 13.37 0.26 15.37
N ASP A 93 12.58 -0.10 16.37
CA ASP A 93 12.21 -1.48 16.71
C ASP A 93 11.28 -2.13 15.68
N ILE A 94 10.34 -1.36 15.14
CA ILE A 94 9.48 -1.81 14.04
C ILE A 94 10.31 -1.98 12.77
N LYS A 95 11.24 -1.06 12.49
CA LYS A 95 12.15 -1.16 11.35
C LYS A 95 12.97 -2.46 11.41
N GLU A 96 13.60 -2.74 12.54
CA GLU A 96 14.37 -3.97 12.77
C GLU A 96 13.52 -5.24 12.53
N SER A 97 12.25 -5.21 12.94
CA SER A 97 11.33 -6.32 12.72
C SER A 97 11.04 -6.55 11.24
N PHE A 98 10.83 -5.50 10.44
CA PHE A 98 10.68 -5.62 8.98
C PHE A 98 11.96 -6.12 8.29
N GLU A 99 13.12 -5.63 8.72
CA GLU A 99 14.43 -6.06 8.19
C GLU A 99 14.68 -7.55 8.44
N LYS A 100 14.36 -8.05 9.63
CA LYS A 100 14.46 -9.49 9.97
C LYS A 100 13.62 -10.37 9.05
N ILE A 101 12.38 -9.97 8.73
CA ILE A 101 11.51 -10.72 7.80
C ILE A 101 12.10 -10.69 6.38
N LEU A 102 12.48 -9.50 5.90
CA LEU A 102 13.03 -9.33 4.56
C LEU A 102 14.32 -10.14 4.34
N ALA A 103 15.13 -10.32 5.39
CA ALA A 103 16.36 -11.11 5.34
C ALA A 103 16.13 -12.61 5.13
N GLN A 104 14.94 -13.15 5.43
CA GLN A 104 14.64 -14.59 5.26
C GLN A 104 14.35 -15.00 3.82
N GLY A 105 14.01 -14.04 2.94
CA GLY A 105 13.69 -14.31 1.54
C GLY A 105 12.24 -14.74 1.28
N ASP A 106 11.96 -15.10 0.04
CA ASP A 106 10.59 -15.21 -0.48
C ASP A 106 9.85 -16.46 0.02
N ASP A 107 10.56 -17.57 0.23
CA ASP A 107 9.96 -18.82 0.74
C ASP A 107 9.42 -18.65 2.16
N TYR A 108 10.18 -17.98 3.02
CA TYR A 108 9.75 -17.64 4.37
C TYR A 108 8.51 -16.74 4.34
N LEU A 109 8.54 -15.67 3.53
CA LEU A 109 7.41 -14.76 3.41
C LEU A 109 6.16 -15.46 2.84
N ASN A 110 6.33 -16.36 1.87
CA ASN A 110 5.24 -17.18 1.33
C ASN A 110 4.62 -18.07 2.41
N HIS A 111 5.44 -18.70 3.23
CA HIS A 111 4.94 -19.51 4.33
C HIS A 111 4.19 -18.66 5.37
N VAL A 112 4.78 -17.54 5.83
CA VAL A 112 4.11 -16.60 6.75
C VAL A 112 2.75 -16.16 6.19
N LEU A 113 2.68 -15.78 4.91
CA LEU A 113 1.43 -15.33 4.27
C LEU A 113 0.40 -16.45 4.07
N SER A 114 0.80 -17.72 4.18
CA SER A 114 -0.09 -18.88 4.11
C SER A 114 -0.76 -19.22 5.45
N LEU A 115 -0.19 -18.77 6.56
CA LEU A 115 -0.66 -19.04 7.92
C LEU A 115 -1.76 -18.07 8.34
N ASP A 116 -2.58 -18.46 9.33
CA ASP A 116 -3.49 -17.52 9.98
C ASP A 116 -2.73 -16.50 10.85
N TRP A 117 -3.42 -15.47 11.32
CA TRP A 117 -2.75 -14.38 12.05
C TRP A 117 -2.10 -14.82 13.38
N SER A 118 -2.74 -15.72 14.12
CA SER A 118 -2.21 -16.21 15.39
C SER A 118 -0.95 -17.06 15.18
N GLU A 119 -0.98 -17.87 14.13
CA GLU A 119 0.13 -18.72 13.69
C GLU A 119 1.29 -17.89 13.15
N GLN A 120 1.02 -16.82 12.38
CA GLN A 120 2.04 -15.88 11.91
C GLN A 120 2.84 -15.29 13.07
N ARG A 121 2.17 -14.76 14.11
CA ARG A 121 2.83 -14.17 15.29
C ARG A 121 3.72 -15.20 15.97
N LYS A 122 3.20 -16.41 16.19
CA LYS A 122 3.93 -17.50 16.84
C LYS A 122 5.15 -17.91 16.02
N TYR A 123 4.97 -18.18 14.74
CA TYR A 123 6.02 -18.62 13.84
C TYR A 123 7.15 -17.58 13.72
N MET A 124 6.82 -16.29 13.54
CA MET A 124 7.83 -15.22 13.48
C MET A 124 8.58 -15.05 14.80
N ASN A 125 7.90 -15.18 15.94
CA ASN A 125 8.56 -15.12 17.24
C ASN A 125 9.52 -16.30 17.45
N GLU A 126 9.10 -17.51 17.11
CA GLU A 126 9.91 -18.73 17.26
C GLU A 126 11.10 -18.79 16.30
N THR A 127 10.95 -18.26 15.08
CA THR A 127 11.98 -18.38 14.03
C THR A 127 12.97 -17.21 13.98
N ILE A 128 12.50 -15.99 14.22
CA ILE A 128 13.33 -14.77 14.05
C ILE A 128 13.24 -13.81 15.24
N GLY A 129 12.55 -14.19 16.33
CA GLY A 129 12.47 -13.40 17.55
C GLY A 129 11.89 -12.02 17.32
N THR A 130 10.84 -11.91 16.50
CA THR A 130 10.04 -10.68 16.37
C THR A 130 8.57 -10.95 16.64
N THR A 131 7.95 -10.02 17.34
CA THR A 131 6.50 -9.91 17.50
C THR A 131 6.12 -8.51 17.05
N PHE A 132 5.05 -8.39 16.26
CA PHE A 132 4.63 -7.09 15.75
C PHE A 132 3.63 -6.41 16.70
N HIS A 133 3.90 -5.15 17.00
CA HIS A 133 3.04 -4.24 17.76
C HIS A 133 1.98 -3.54 16.91
N VAL A 134 1.58 -4.14 15.78
CA VAL A 134 0.46 -3.70 14.95
C VAL A 134 -0.52 -4.85 14.77
N ASP A 135 -1.81 -4.54 14.63
CA ASP A 135 -2.88 -5.54 14.63
C ASP A 135 -2.76 -6.55 13.48
N SER A 136 -2.05 -6.22 12.38
CA SER A 136 -1.44 -7.19 11.45
C SER A 136 -0.57 -6.54 10.38
N ILE A 137 0.70 -6.96 10.21
CA ILE A 137 1.57 -6.55 9.08
C ILE A 137 0.87 -6.79 7.74
N VAL A 138 0.19 -7.93 7.62
CA VAL A 138 -0.50 -8.31 6.39
C VAL A 138 -1.66 -7.35 6.15
N ARG A 139 -2.45 -7.02 7.19
CA ARG A 139 -3.52 -6.03 7.09
C ARG A 139 -2.97 -4.65 6.74
N SER A 140 -1.87 -4.21 7.36
CA SER A 140 -1.20 -2.95 7.04
C SER A 140 -0.63 -2.95 5.61
N ALA A 141 -0.02 -4.05 5.17
CA ALA A 141 0.53 -4.19 3.82
C ALA A 141 -0.56 -4.20 2.75
N LEU A 142 -1.70 -4.84 3.03
CA LEU A 142 -2.88 -4.84 2.16
C LEU A 142 -3.55 -3.46 2.09
N LYS A 143 -3.62 -2.73 3.21
CA LYS A 143 -4.08 -1.32 3.23
C LYS A 143 -3.06 -0.37 2.59
N GLY A 144 -1.78 -0.73 2.62
CA GLY A 144 -0.67 0.03 2.05
C GLY A 144 -0.22 1.20 2.93
N ILE A 145 0.76 1.96 2.42
CA ILE A 145 1.23 3.19 3.04
C ILE A 145 0.25 4.30 2.67
N VAL A 146 -0.40 4.88 3.67
CA VAL A 146 -1.37 5.97 3.48
C VAL A 146 -0.67 7.33 3.58
N SER A 147 -1.22 8.33 2.89
CA SER A 147 -0.79 9.71 3.10
C SER A 147 -1.60 10.33 4.24
N ILE A 148 -0.91 10.97 5.18
CA ILE A 148 -1.54 11.71 6.27
C ILE A 148 -2.43 12.81 5.69
N ASN A 149 -3.70 12.81 6.12
CA ASN A 149 -4.78 13.56 5.50
C ASN A 149 -4.91 15.00 6.06
N TYR A 150 -3.83 15.77 5.95
CA TYR A 150 -3.80 17.16 6.40
C TYR A 150 -4.92 18.03 5.79
N GLU A 151 -5.31 19.04 6.56
CA GLU A 151 -6.12 20.15 6.07
C GLU A 151 -5.42 20.90 4.93
N ARG A 152 -6.19 21.34 3.92
CA ARG A 152 -5.63 21.83 2.66
C ARG A 152 -4.75 23.07 2.84
N TYR A 153 -5.15 24.00 3.70
CA TYR A 153 -4.55 25.32 3.79
C TYR A 153 -3.24 25.32 4.59
N ASP A 154 -3.18 24.56 5.67
CA ASP A 154 -2.02 24.57 6.57
C ASP A 154 -1.07 23.37 6.36
N LYS A 155 -1.38 22.52 5.36
CA LYS A 155 -0.65 21.27 5.09
C LYS A 155 0.86 21.41 5.08
N ASP A 156 1.39 22.39 4.35
CA ASP A 156 2.84 22.50 4.16
C ASP A 156 3.52 23.04 5.43
N TYR A 157 2.87 23.99 6.12
CA TYR A 157 3.32 24.53 7.39
C TYR A 157 3.37 23.46 8.50
N ILE A 158 2.29 22.69 8.64
CA ILE A 158 2.20 21.60 9.62
C ILE A 158 3.26 20.53 9.32
N ARG A 159 3.44 20.16 8.05
CA ARG A 159 4.47 19.20 7.62
C ARG A 159 5.87 19.68 7.93
N GLU A 160 6.17 20.95 7.68
CA GLU A 160 7.48 21.50 7.98
C GLU A 160 7.78 21.47 9.49
N ARG A 161 6.79 21.84 10.32
CA ARG A 161 6.92 21.75 11.78
C ARG A 161 7.11 20.31 12.26
N ALA A 162 6.31 19.37 11.78
CA ALA A 162 6.46 17.95 12.10
C ALA A 162 7.84 17.41 11.67
N LYS A 163 8.30 17.74 10.46
CA LYS A 163 9.62 17.35 9.96
C LYS A 163 10.75 17.88 10.83
N ASN A 164 10.68 19.14 11.25
CA ASN A 164 11.67 19.75 12.13
C ASN A 164 11.65 19.10 13.52
N ALA A 165 10.47 18.80 14.07
CA ALA A 165 10.35 18.13 15.36
C ALA A 165 10.97 16.72 15.35
N ILE A 166 10.70 15.92 14.32
CA ILE A 166 11.31 14.59 14.13
C ILE A 166 12.85 14.71 14.07
N LYS A 167 13.36 15.70 13.32
CA LYS A 167 14.79 15.94 13.15
C LYS A 167 15.47 16.36 14.46
N ASN A 168 14.83 17.22 15.24
CA ASN A 168 15.39 17.83 16.45
C ASN A 168 15.09 17.03 17.74
N ASN A 169 14.35 15.93 17.67
CA ASN A 169 13.86 15.16 18.83
C ASN A 169 12.93 15.97 19.73
N GLU A 170 12.19 16.91 19.14
CA GLU A 170 11.20 17.71 19.85
C GLU A 170 9.85 17.00 19.84
N SER A 171 9.07 17.20 20.90
CA SER A 171 7.68 16.76 20.91
C SER A 171 6.84 17.69 20.06
N TYR A 172 5.99 17.12 19.21
CA TYR A 172 5.06 17.86 18.37
C TYR A 172 3.71 17.14 18.32
N SER A 173 2.63 17.89 18.52
CA SER A 173 1.28 17.40 18.34
C SER A 173 0.44 18.45 17.64
N HIS A 174 -0.45 17.99 16.77
CA HIS A 174 -1.39 18.85 16.07
C HIS A 174 -2.66 18.09 15.72
N SER A 175 -3.82 18.73 15.90
CA SER A 175 -5.13 18.17 15.60
C SER A 175 -5.91 19.09 14.68
N TRP A 176 -6.66 18.51 13.75
CA TRP A 176 -7.49 19.24 12.78
C TRP A 176 -8.74 18.45 12.39
N ARG A 177 -9.69 19.10 11.71
CA ARG A 177 -10.97 18.47 11.32
C ARG A 177 -11.10 18.37 9.81
N LYS A 178 -11.14 17.15 9.27
CA LYS A 178 -11.34 16.88 7.84
C LYS A 178 -11.94 15.49 7.63
N GLY A 179 -13.27 15.42 7.52
CA GLY A 179 -14.00 14.15 7.50
C GLY A 179 -14.04 13.45 8.86
N TYR A 180 -12.91 13.45 9.55
CA TYR A 180 -12.64 12.89 10.88
C TYR A 180 -12.12 13.98 11.83
N ASP A 181 -12.04 13.65 13.12
CA ASP A 181 -11.18 14.33 14.07
C ASP A 181 -9.77 13.72 13.89
N ASN A 182 -8.86 14.47 13.26
CA ASN A 182 -7.54 13.97 12.88
C ASN A 182 -6.50 14.49 13.87
N SER A 183 -5.49 13.69 14.17
CA SER A 183 -4.33 14.15 14.92
C SER A 183 -3.04 13.49 14.46
N ILE A 184 -1.93 14.22 14.65
CA ILE A 184 -0.57 13.67 14.59
C ILE A 184 0.15 13.94 15.89
N GLU A 185 1.05 13.04 16.25
CA GLU A 185 1.96 13.20 17.37
C GLU A 185 3.32 12.62 17.02
N PHE A 186 4.40 13.31 17.39
CA PHE A 186 5.77 12.82 17.31
C PHE A 186 6.48 13.15 18.62
N ARG A 187 7.24 12.19 19.18
CA ARG A 187 8.05 12.44 20.37
C ARG A 187 9.20 11.44 20.52
N LEU A 188 10.19 11.83 21.33
CA LEU A 188 11.14 10.90 21.94
C LEU A 188 10.48 10.29 23.18
N CYS A 189 10.31 8.96 23.20
CA CYS A 189 9.72 8.24 24.33
C CYS A 189 10.74 7.98 25.44
N ASP A 190 10.24 7.58 26.61
CA ASP A 190 11.04 7.27 27.81
C ASP A 190 12.07 6.15 27.60
N ASP A 191 11.84 5.27 26.62
CA ASP A 191 12.78 4.22 26.22
C ASP A 191 13.86 4.70 25.23
N GLY A 192 13.96 6.02 25.00
CA GLY A 192 14.93 6.64 24.10
C GLY A 192 14.62 6.47 22.61
N LYS A 193 13.46 5.92 22.25
CA LYS A 193 13.08 5.72 20.84
C LYS A 193 12.14 6.81 20.37
N LYS A 194 12.34 7.27 19.13
CA LYS A 194 11.43 8.22 18.48
C LYS A 194 10.22 7.48 17.94
N ARG A 195 9.02 8.02 18.19
CA ARG A 195 7.75 7.45 17.73
C ARG A 195 6.86 8.51 17.14
N GLY A 196 5.97 8.09 16.25
CA GLY A 196 5.03 8.96 15.57
C GLY A 196 3.68 8.26 15.36
N TRP A 197 2.59 8.95 15.69
CA TRP A 197 1.23 8.45 15.57
C TRP A 197 0.39 9.36 14.68
N TYR A 198 -0.56 8.75 13.99
CA TYR A 198 -1.58 9.43 13.23
C TYR A 198 -2.94 8.79 13.53
N SER A 199 -3.98 9.59 13.70
CA SER A 199 -5.35 9.09 13.92
C SER A 199 -6.36 9.78 13.01
N GLU A 200 -7.38 9.02 12.62
CA GLU A 200 -8.61 9.50 11.99
C GLU A 200 -9.80 9.01 12.83
N GLU A 201 -10.17 9.77 13.86
CA GLU A 201 -11.25 9.42 14.77
C GLU A 201 -12.63 9.84 14.23
N PHE A 202 -13.64 9.00 14.45
CA PHE A 202 -15.02 9.38 14.20
C PHE A 202 -15.38 10.58 15.08
N LYS A 203 -16.10 11.53 14.49
CA LYS A 203 -16.32 12.85 15.09
C LYS A 203 -16.96 12.77 16.47
N ASN A 204 -16.21 13.21 17.48
CA ASN A 204 -16.60 13.22 18.88
C ASN A 204 -16.92 11.83 19.47
N CYS A 205 -16.37 10.75 18.91
CA CYS A 205 -16.60 9.39 19.41
C CYS A 205 -15.42 8.85 20.22
N GLY A 206 -14.20 9.39 20.03
CA GLY A 206 -13.00 8.91 20.71
C GLY A 206 -12.52 7.53 20.25
N ASN A 207 -13.00 7.08 19.09
CA ASN A 207 -12.63 5.83 18.43
C ASN A 207 -12.53 6.05 16.91
N GLY A 208 -11.83 5.17 16.19
CA GLY A 208 -11.66 5.30 14.74
C GLY A 208 -10.46 4.54 14.20
N HIS A 209 -9.72 5.15 13.28
CA HIS A 209 -8.59 4.52 12.62
C HIS A 209 -7.26 5.04 13.17
N TYR A 210 -6.42 4.13 13.67
CA TYR A 210 -5.12 4.46 14.24
C TYR A 210 -3.99 3.95 13.36
N TYR A 211 -2.95 4.77 13.26
CA TYR A 211 -1.83 4.55 12.35
C TYR A 211 -0.51 4.87 13.03
N LEU A 212 0.54 4.18 12.59
CA LEU A 212 1.92 4.53 12.91
C LEU A 212 2.47 5.44 11.82
N ALA A 213 2.83 6.67 12.18
CA ALA A 213 3.46 7.59 11.26
C ALA A 213 4.89 7.14 10.95
N LEU A 214 5.19 7.02 9.65
CA LEU A 214 6.54 6.67 9.16
C LEU A 214 7.43 7.91 9.04
N ASP A 215 6.80 9.06 8.73
CA ASP A 215 7.41 10.38 8.56
C ASP A 215 6.29 11.45 8.65
N GLU A 216 6.58 12.70 8.28
CA GLU A 216 5.60 13.80 8.33
C GLU A 216 4.48 13.68 7.27
N ARG A 217 4.53 12.72 6.37
CA ARG A 217 3.64 12.59 5.20
C ARG A 217 2.90 11.27 5.13
N ARG A 218 3.45 10.22 5.74
CA ARG A 218 3.10 8.83 5.49
C ARG A 218 2.85 8.10 6.79
N ALA A 219 1.90 7.18 6.77
CA ALA A 219 1.61 6.30 7.89
C ALA A 219 1.24 4.89 7.41
N ILE A 220 1.27 3.93 8.33
CA ILE A 220 0.76 2.57 8.12
C ILE A 220 -0.36 2.29 9.11
N PHE A 221 -1.38 1.57 8.66
CA PHE A 221 -2.50 1.20 9.52
C PHE A 221 -2.03 0.35 10.70
N CYS A 222 -2.49 0.69 11.90
CA CYS A 222 -2.19 -0.03 13.14
C CYS A 222 -3.41 -0.86 13.56
N GLU A 223 -4.53 -0.20 13.87
CA GLU A 223 -5.74 -0.81 14.42
C GLU A 223 -6.98 0.06 14.18
N ASP A 224 -8.15 -0.55 14.36
CA ASP A 224 -9.45 0.12 14.45
C ASP A 224 -9.95 -0.04 15.89
N ASP A 225 -10.57 1.00 16.45
CA ASP A 225 -11.29 0.97 17.75
C ASP A 225 -12.79 1.15 17.56
#